data_AF-A0A4Y2AFQ2-F1
#
_entry.id   AF-A0A4Y2AFQ2-F1
#
_cell.length_a   1.000
_cell.length_b   1.000
_cell.length_c   1.000
_cell.angle_alpha   90.00
_cell.angle_beta   90.00
_cell.angle_gamma   90.00
#
_symmetry.space_group_name_H-M   'P 1'
#
loop_
_entity.id
_entity.type
_entity.pdbx_description
1 polymer ?
#
loop_
_entity_poly.entity_id
_entity_poly.type
_entity_poly.pdbx_seq_one_letter_code
_entity_poly.pdbx_strand_id
1 'polypeptide(L)'
;SVLEKNLQAMMECVDTVTQETNKLTNHQRQVIKQQQAKNQYLQKRAAENNARIAKGEPPLPEDDINKLFKPILPPSRLDALLVSGQIDSYCKQVSQFSTQNLAKLFMTEALYPK
;
A
#
# COMPACT_ATOMS: atom_id res chain seq x y z
N SER A 1 18.96 -21.60 15.11
CA SER A 1 18.92 -22.58 13.98
C SER A 1 18.79 -21.86 12.63
N VAL A 2 19.09 -22.48 11.49
CA VAL A 2 18.88 -21.87 10.14
C VAL A 2 17.40 -21.54 9.92
N LEU A 3 16.50 -22.44 10.33
CA LEU A 3 15.06 -22.24 10.25
C LEU A 3 14.60 -21.03 11.09
N GLU A 4 15.11 -20.92 12.31
CA GLU A 4 14.78 -19.82 13.22
C GLU A 4 15.19 -18.46 12.65
N LYS A 5 16.39 -18.36 12.06
CA LYS A 5 16.86 -17.12 11.41
C LYS A 5 16.00 -16.76 10.20
N ASN A 6 15.61 -17.74 9.39
CA ASN A 6 14.73 -17.51 8.24
C ASN A 6 13.32 -17.08 8.68
N LEU A 7 12.80 -17.63 9.77
CA LEU A 7 11.53 -17.22 10.35
C LEU A 7 11.61 -15.80 10.93
N GLN A 8 12.70 -15.44 11.62
CA GLN A 8 12.94 -14.08 12.11
C GLN A 8 13.01 -13.06 10.97
N ALA A 9 13.79 -13.34 9.92
CA ALA A 9 13.87 -12.47 8.75
C ALA A 9 12.50 -12.32 8.04
N MET A 10 11.71 -13.39 7.99
CA MET A 10 10.36 -13.33 7.42
C MET A 10 9.42 -12.45 8.27
N MET A 11 9.49 -12.52 9.60
CA MET A 11 8.71 -11.64 10.48
C MET A 11 9.05 -10.16 10.27
N GLU A 12 10.34 -9.82 10.19
CA GLU A 12 10.78 -8.44 9.91
C GLU A 12 10.29 -7.93 8.54
N CYS A 13 10.33 -8.79 7.52
CA CYS A 13 9.79 -8.43 6.21
C CYS A 13 8.27 -8.22 6.23
N VAL A 14 7.52 -9.05 6.98
CA VAL A 14 6.07 -8.88 7.13
C VAL A 14 5.75 -7.55 7.81
N ASP A 15 6.45 -7.20 8.90
CA ASP A 15 6.27 -5.92 9.58
C ASP A 15 6.52 -4.74 8.64
N THR A 16 7.56 -4.85 7.80
CA THR A 16 7.89 -3.84 6.78
C THR A 16 6.77 -3.71 5.74
N VAL A 17 6.23 -4.82 5.23
CA VAL A 17 5.08 -4.80 4.30
C VAL A 17 3.85 -4.17 4.94
N THR A 18 3.56 -4.48 6.20
CA THR A 18 2.46 -3.87 6.95
C THR A 18 2.65 -2.36 7.05
N GLN A 19 3.88 -1.90 7.33
CA GLN A 19 4.20 -0.46 7.36
C GLN A 19 3.99 0.21 6.00
N GLU A 20 4.48 -0.39 4.91
CA GLU A 20 4.29 0.14 3.54
C GLU A 20 2.82 0.16 3.12
N THR A 21 2.06 -0.89 3.48
CA THR A 21 0.62 -0.98 3.23
C THR A 21 -0.13 0.13 3.96
N ASN A 22 0.27 0.45 5.19
CA ASN A 22 -0.30 1.54 5.95
C ASN A 22 0.00 2.91 5.32
N LYS A 23 1.22 3.13 4.81
CA LYS A 23 1.57 4.36 4.06
C LYS A 23 0.67 4.54 2.83
N LEU A 24 0.49 3.49 2.03
CA LEU A 24 -0.39 3.50 0.85
C LEU A 24 -1.85 3.75 1.22
N THR A 25 -2.35 3.07 2.25
CA THR A 25 -3.72 3.23 2.74
C THR A 25 -3.98 4.68 3.20
N ASN A 26 -3.03 5.27 3.93
CA ASN A 26 -3.12 6.65 4.38
C ASN A 26 -3.10 7.63 3.20
N HIS A 27 -2.22 7.43 2.22
CA HIS A 27 -2.21 8.21 0.98
C HIS A 27 -3.57 8.13 0.26
N GLN A 28 -4.13 6.92 0.09
CA GLN A 28 -5.43 6.71 -0.55
C GLN A 28 -6.54 7.49 0.19
N ARG A 29 -6.55 7.44 1.52
CA ARG A 29 -7.51 8.21 2.35
C ARG A 29 -7.38 9.72 2.14
N GLN A 30 -6.16 10.24 2.08
CA GLN A 30 -5.92 11.66 1.83
C GLN A 30 -6.41 12.09 0.44
N VAL A 31 -6.12 11.30 -0.60
CA VAL A 31 -6.58 11.54 -1.97
C VAL A 31 -8.10 11.57 -2.04
N ILE A 32 -8.78 10.59 -1.44
CA ILE A 32 -10.26 10.54 -1.40
C ILE A 32 -10.82 11.79 -0.70
N LYS A 33 -10.25 12.16 0.46
CA LYS A 33 -10.68 13.34 1.21
C LYS A 33 -10.51 14.63 0.39
N GLN A 34 -9.37 14.78 -0.29
CA GLN A 34 -9.12 15.93 -1.14
C GLN A 34 -10.08 15.98 -2.33
N GLN A 35 -10.35 14.84 -2.96
CA GLN A 35 -11.29 14.76 -4.08
C GLN A 35 -12.71 15.12 -3.65
N GLN A 36 -13.15 14.67 -2.46
CA GLN A 36 -14.44 15.06 -1.89
C GLN A 36 -14.52 16.56 -1.62
N ALA A 37 -13.47 17.14 -1.02
CA ALA A 37 -13.41 18.59 -0.77
C ALA A 37 -13.44 19.40 -2.07
N LYS A 38 -12.71 18.96 -3.10
CA LYS A 38 -12.72 19.56 -4.44
C LYS A 38 -14.12 19.51 -5.06
N ASN A 39 -14.79 18.36 -5.01
CA ASN A 39 -16.15 18.22 -5.56
C ASN A 39 -17.16 19.13 -4.83
N GLN A 40 -17.09 19.20 -3.49
CA GLN A 40 -17.96 20.09 -2.71
C GLN A 40 -17.71 21.56 -3.02
N TYR A 41 -16.45 21.96 -3.19
CA TYR A 41 -16.08 23.31 -3.58
C TYR A 41 -16.67 23.68 -4.96
N LEU A 42 -16.52 22.80 -5.95
CA LEU A 42 -17.06 23.01 -7.29
C LEU A 42 -18.59 23.11 -7.30
N GLN A 43 -19.28 22.26 -6.52
CA GLN A 43 -20.74 22.32 -6.38
C GLN A 43 -21.19 23.65 -5.77
N LYS A 44 -20.52 24.12 -4.70
CA LYS A 44 -20.82 25.42 -4.07
C LYS A 44 -20.60 26.58 -5.04
N ARG A 45 -19.50 26.57 -5.79
CA ARG A 45 -19.20 27.58 -6.80
C ARG A 45 -20.24 27.62 -7.93
N ALA A 46 -20.66 26.45 -8.42
CA ALA A 46 -21.71 26.35 -9.42
C ALA A 46 -23.05 26.92 -8.91
N ALA A 47 -23.43 26.59 -7.67
CA ALA A 47 -24.65 27.12 -7.04
C ALA A 47 -24.60 28.64 -6.87
N GLU A 48 -23.47 29.20 -6.41
CA GLU A 48 -23.31 30.66 -6.27
C GLU A 48 -23.34 31.38 -7.62
N ASN A 49 -22.65 30.83 -8.63
CA ASN A 49 -22.67 31.41 -9.98
C ASN A 49 -24.08 31.42 -10.57
N ASN A 50 -24.85 30.35 -10.39
CA ASN A 50 -26.25 30.30 -10.82
C ASN A 50 -27.10 31.37 -10.12
N ALA A 51 -26.88 31.59 -8.81
CA ALA A 51 -27.58 32.62 -8.05
C ALA A 51 -27.21 34.05 -8.49
N ARG A 52 -25.93 34.31 -8.83
CA ARG A 52 -25.46 35.60 -9.38
C ARG A 52 -26.06 35.88 -10.75
N ILE A 53 -26.04 34.89 -11.64
CA ILE A 53 -26.63 34.98 -12.99
C ILE A 53 -28.13 35.32 -12.88
N ALA A 54 -28.87 34.68 -11.96
CA ALA A 54 -30.28 34.98 -11.73
C ALA A 54 -30.55 36.42 -11.26
N LYS A 55 -29.56 37.07 -10.63
CA LYS A 55 -29.63 38.48 -10.20
C LYS A 55 -29.07 39.46 -11.25
N GLY A 56 -28.60 38.97 -12.40
CA GLY A 56 -27.92 39.78 -13.42
C GLY A 56 -26.49 40.18 -13.05
N GLU A 57 -25.89 39.54 -12.05
CA GLU A 57 -24.48 39.75 -11.66
C GLU A 57 -23.55 38.80 -12.44
N PRO A 58 -22.31 39.22 -12.74
CA PRO A 58 -21.33 38.34 -13.38
C PRO A 58 -20.93 37.18 -12.45
N PRO A 59 -20.57 36.00 -13.01
CA PRO A 59 -20.08 34.87 -12.23
C PRO A 59 -18.76 35.21 -11.54
N LEU A 60 -18.46 34.48 -10.46
CA LEU A 60 -17.20 34.63 -9.75
C LEU A 60 -16.00 34.31 -10.66
N PRO A 61 -14.84 34.98 -10.47
CA PRO A 61 -13.63 34.74 -11.25
C PRO A 61 -13.17 33.28 -11.21
N GLU A 62 -12.61 32.78 -12.31
CA GLU A 62 -12.04 31.43 -12.37
C GLU A 62 -10.84 31.31 -11.42
N ASP A 63 -11.01 30.52 -10.36
CA ASP A 63 -9.92 30.15 -9.47
C ASP A 63 -9.15 28.96 -10.06
N ASP A 64 -7.82 29.00 -10.04
CA ASP A 64 -7.01 27.86 -10.45
C ASP A 64 -7.18 26.73 -9.41
N ILE A 65 -8.04 25.78 -9.74
CA ILE A 65 -8.39 24.64 -8.89
C ILE A 65 -7.15 23.84 -8.49
N ASN A 66 -6.11 23.80 -9.33
CA ASN A 66 -4.88 23.06 -9.04
C ASN A 66 -3.98 23.80 -8.04
N LYS A 67 -4.11 25.14 -7.92
CA LYS A 67 -3.48 25.91 -6.84
C LYS A 67 -4.18 25.69 -5.51
N LEU A 68 -5.51 25.56 -5.51
CA LEU A 68 -6.32 25.33 -4.31
C LEU A 68 -6.20 23.89 -3.80
N PHE A 69 -6.24 22.91 -4.70
CA PHE A 69 -6.20 21.48 -4.39
C PHE A 69 -4.97 20.84 -5.02
N LYS A 70 -3.80 21.09 -4.43
CA LYS A 70 -2.52 20.54 -4.90
C LYS A 70 -2.54 19.00 -4.87
N PRO A 71 -2.17 18.31 -5.96
CA PRO A 71 -2.11 16.85 -5.98
C PRO A 71 -1.27 16.31 -4.82
N ILE A 72 -1.82 15.36 -4.08
CA ILE A 72 -1.08 14.63 -3.05
C ILE A 72 -0.11 13.68 -3.76
N LEU A 73 1.17 13.77 -3.42
CA LEU A 73 2.20 12.93 -4.02
C LEU A 73 2.08 11.49 -3.51
N PRO A 74 2.14 10.48 -4.39
CA PRO A 74 2.13 9.09 -3.97
C PRO A 74 3.41 8.74 -3.19
N PRO A 75 3.32 7.87 -2.17
CA PRO A 75 4.52 7.34 -1.52
C PRO A 75 5.34 6.52 -2.51
N SER A 76 6.65 6.46 -2.29
CA SER A 76 7.54 5.60 -3.08
C SER A 76 7.09 4.14 -2.99
N ARG A 77 7.07 3.43 -4.13
CA ARG A 77 6.73 2.00 -4.18
C ARG A 77 7.95 1.08 -4.29
N LEU A 78 9.15 1.65 -4.30
CA LEU A 78 10.38 0.90 -4.47
C LEU A 78 10.60 -0.07 -3.31
N ASP A 79 10.48 0.41 -2.07
CA ASP A 79 10.72 -0.39 -0.87
C ASP A 79 9.70 -1.53 -0.75
N ALA A 80 8.41 -1.24 -0.99
CA ALA A 80 7.37 -2.25 -1.03
C ALA A 80 7.64 -3.37 -2.06
N LEU A 81 8.14 -3.01 -3.24
CA LEU A 81 8.49 -3.99 -4.29
C LEU A 81 9.70 -4.85 -3.89
N LEU A 82 10.74 -4.23 -3.33
CA LEU A 82 11.95 -4.93 -2.89
C LEU A 82 11.63 -5.92 -1.76
N VAL A 83 10.86 -5.48 -0.76
CA VAL A 83 10.49 -6.32 0.39
C VAL A 83 9.59 -7.48 -0.05
N SER A 84 8.68 -7.27 -1.00
CA SER A 84 7.88 -8.37 -1.56
C SER A 84 8.75 -9.45 -2.21
N GLY A 85 9.82 -9.07 -2.90
CA GLY A 85 10.77 -10.02 -3.48
C GLY A 85 11.59 -10.77 -2.42
N GLN A 86 11.96 -10.08 -1.34
CA GLN A 86 12.66 -10.71 -0.20
C GLN A 86 11.78 -11.75 0.50
N ILE A 87 10.49 -11.44 0.73
CA ILE A 87 9.53 -12.40 1.32
C ILE A 87 9.43 -13.66 0.45
N ASP A 88 9.25 -13.50 -0.86
CA ASP A 88 9.16 -14.65 -1.78
C ASP A 88 10.42 -15.53 -1.72
N SER A 89 11.61 -14.91 -1.66
CA SER A 89 12.88 -15.63 -1.49
C SER A 89 12.94 -16.39 -0.16
N TYR A 90 12.57 -15.75 0.96
CA TYR A 90 12.55 -16.41 2.26
C TYR A 90 11.53 -17.55 2.33
N CYS A 91 10.34 -17.37 1.77
CA CYS A 91 9.33 -18.43 1.66
C CYS A 91 9.87 -19.65 0.88
N LYS A 92 10.56 -19.41 -0.24
CA LYS A 92 11.21 -20.48 -1.03
C LYS A 92 12.30 -21.21 -0.24
N GLN A 93 13.15 -20.47 0.48
CA GLN A 93 14.22 -21.06 1.29
C GLN A 93 13.67 -21.91 2.44
N VAL A 94 12.63 -21.43 3.14
CA VAL A 94 11.96 -22.18 4.21
C VAL A 94 11.30 -23.44 3.68
N SER A 95 10.60 -23.34 2.53
CA SER A 95 9.97 -24.49 1.88
C SER A 95 11.01 -25.55 1.50
N GLN A 96 12.09 -25.15 0.82
CA GLN A 96 13.17 -26.05 0.42
C GLN A 96 13.83 -26.73 1.64
N PHE A 97 14.12 -25.96 2.68
CA PHE A 97 14.68 -26.50 3.92
C PHE A 97 13.74 -27.54 4.56
N SER A 98 12.44 -27.26 4.59
CA SER A 98 11.43 -28.16 5.16
C SER A 98 11.33 -29.48 4.38
N THR A 99 11.27 -29.39 3.04
CA THR A 99 11.27 -30.56 2.16
C THR A 99 12.52 -31.42 2.33
N GLN A 100 13.71 -30.80 2.41
CA GLN A 100 14.97 -31.53 2.62
C GLN A 100 15.01 -32.25 3.97
N ASN A 101 14.53 -31.64 5.04
CA ASN A 101 14.50 -32.29 6.35
C ASN A 101 13.47 -33.42 6.42
N LEU A 102 12.30 -33.26 5.80
CA LEU A 102 11.33 -34.35 5.66
C LEU A 102 11.91 -35.53 4.90
N ALA A 103 12.60 -35.29 3.78
CA ALA A 103 13.26 -36.35 3.03
C ALA A 103 14.30 -37.10 3.89
N LYS A 104 15.14 -36.36 4.63
CA LYS A 104 16.11 -36.96 5.56
C LYS A 104 15.44 -37.77 6.67
N LEU A 105 14.33 -37.29 7.21
CA LEU A 105 13.57 -38.00 8.25
C LEU A 105 13.05 -39.34 7.71
N PHE A 106 12.39 -39.32 6.55
CA PHE A 106 11.87 -40.55 5.93
C PHE A 106 12.97 -41.52 5.53
N MET A 107 14.10 -41.02 5.01
CA MET A 107 15.26 -41.87 4.73
C MET A 107 15.81 -42.51 6.01
N THR A 108 15.87 -41.76 7.11
CA THR A 108 16.32 -42.28 8.40
C THR A 108 15.35 -43.34 8.94
N GLU A 109 14.04 -43.12 8.84
CA GLU A 109 13.02 -44.09 9.23
C GLU A 109 13.07 -45.37 8.38
N ALA A 110 13.32 -45.25 7.07
CA ALA A 110 13.47 -46.39 6.18
C ALA A 110 14.77 -47.19 6.45
N LEU A 111 15.85 -46.52 6.86
CA LEU A 111 17.13 -47.16 7.19
C LEU A 111 17.13 -47.79 8.60
N TYR A 112 16.36 -47.21 9.52
CA TYR A 112 16.20 -47.69 10.89
C TYR A 112 14.72 -47.90 11.22
N PRO A 113 14.07 -48.90 10.58
CA PRO A 113 12.70 -49.24 10.89
C PRO A 113 12.64 -49.72 12.35
N LYS A 114 11.64 -49.24 13.09
CA LYS A 114 11.38 -49.66 14.48
C LYS A 114 11.07 -51.14 14.58
#